data_AF-A0AAN8IVS8-F1
#
_entry.id   AF-A0AAN8IVS8-F1
#
_cell.length_a   1.000
_cell.length_b   1.000
_cell.length_c   1.000
_cell.angle_alpha   90.00
_cell.angle_beta   90.00
_cell.angle_gamma   90.00
#
_symmetry.space_group_name_H-M   'P 1'
#
loop_
_entity.id
_entity.type
_entity.pdbx_description
1 polymer ?
#
loop_
_entity_poly.entity_id
_entity_poly.type
_entity_poly.pdbx_seq_one_letter_code
_entity_poly.pdbx_strand_id
1 'polypeptide(L)'
;MEEMCRDRAGLFNVAFYKLWTCAMCYSYLFRNEMELQSTGGIGLVSINGSVFPPGTRLYPHIDNDTTMNMVCETLDDYDCYRWTSCCENAMACCDRQRSMANYSGPGKYCPRTWDGFGCFDDTQASDASYIKCPEYIDQANPMGE
;
A
#
# COMPACT_ATOMS: atom_id res chain seq x y z
N MET A 1 7.30 5.91 22.88
CA MET A 1 7.65 4.76 22.03
C MET A 1 7.25 5.16 20.63
N GLU A 2 8.18 5.17 19.68
CA GLU A 2 7.83 5.53 18.30
C GLU A 2 6.95 4.43 17.72
N GLU A 3 5.79 4.80 17.17
CA GLU A 3 4.85 3.83 16.62
C GLU A 3 5.34 3.37 15.25
N MET A 4 5.54 2.07 15.11
CA MET A 4 6.15 1.46 13.94
C MET A 4 5.20 0.47 13.28
N CYS A 5 5.25 0.40 11.96
CA CYS A 5 4.50 -0.53 11.14
C CYS A 5 5.46 -1.26 10.18
N ARG A 6 5.25 -2.57 10.06
CA ARG A 6 6.07 -3.44 9.22
C ARG A 6 5.43 -3.60 7.85
N ASP A 7 6.23 -3.27 6.86
CA ASP A 7 6.02 -3.54 5.45
C ASP A 7 7.06 -4.58 4.99
N ARG A 8 6.85 -5.17 3.80
CA ARG A 8 7.79 -6.10 3.18
C ARG A 8 9.22 -5.55 3.05
N ALA A 9 9.38 -4.23 2.91
CA ALA A 9 10.67 -3.58 2.81
C ALA A 9 11.34 -3.30 4.17
N GLY A 10 10.58 -3.36 5.27
CA GLY A 10 11.13 -3.13 6.61
C GLY A 10 10.15 -2.52 7.60
N LEU A 11 10.70 -1.98 8.69
CA LEU A 11 9.96 -1.24 9.71
C LEU A 11 10.00 0.25 9.41
N PHE A 12 8.84 0.89 9.41
CA PHE A 12 8.71 2.32 9.19
C PHE A 12 7.91 2.95 10.33
N ASN A 13 8.22 4.19 10.70
CA ASN A 13 7.32 4.95 11.56
C ASN A 13 6.02 5.24 10.81
N VAL A 14 4.92 5.43 11.55
CA VAL A 14 3.58 5.60 10.97
C VAL A 14 3.51 6.75 9.96
N ALA A 15 4.19 7.87 10.22
CA ALA A 15 4.17 9.03 9.32
C ALA A 15 4.79 8.70 7.95
N PHE A 16 5.93 8.01 7.94
CA PHE A 16 6.55 7.54 6.71
C PHE A 16 5.73 6.44 6.04
N TYR A 17 5.16 5.53 6.82
CA TYR A 17 4.35 4.41 6.33
C TYR A 17 3.14 4.90 5.51
N LYS A 18 2.48 5.99 5.94
CA LYS A 18 1.36 6.63 5.24
C LYS A 18 1.70 7.13 3.83
N LEU A 19 2.93 7.59 3.63
CA LEU A 19 3.43 8.04 2.32
C LEU A 19 3.91 6.85 1.48
N TRP A 20 4.72 5.99 2.11
CA TRP A 20 5.36 4.85 1.47
C TRP A 20 4.32 3.90 0.87
N THR A 21 3.34 3.48 1.65
CA THR A 21 2.39 2.45 1.21
C THR A 21 1.50 2.94 0.08
N CYS A 22 1.07 4.20 0.07
CA CYS A 22 0.30 4.73 -1.04
C CYS A 22 1.10 4.81 -2.35
N ALA A 23 2.37 5.24 -2.30
CA ALA A 23 3.23 5.25 -3.47
C ALA A 23 3.51 3.82 -3.99
N MET A 24 3.70 2.86 -3.07
CA MET A 24 3.95 1.46 -3.43
C MET A 24 2.69 0.75 -3.95
N CYS A 25 1.51 1.00 -3.37
CA CYS A 25 0.22 0.53 -3.86
C CYS A 25 0.03 0.90 -5.33
N TYR A 26 0.27 2.16 -5.68
CA TYR A 26 0.21 2.61 -7.07
C TYR A 26 1.17 1.80 -7.96
N SER A 27 2.42 1.64 -7.52
CA SER A 27 3.44 0.88 -8.26
C SER A 27 3.03 -0.58 -8.49
N TYR A 28 2.39 -1.22 -7.51
CA TYR A 28 2.03 -2.63 -7.56
C TYR A 28 0.78 -2.90 -8.38
N LEU A 29 -0.21 -2.02 -8.29
CA LEU A 29 -1.45 -2.13 -9.05
C LEU A 29 -1.25 -1.85 -10.53
N PHE A 30 -0.43 -0.85 -10.87
CA PHE A 30 -0.38 -0.33 -12.23
C PHE A 30 0.90 -0.61 -13.00
N ARG A 31 1.97 -1.08 -12.35
CA ARG A 31 3.23 -1.54 -13.00
C ARG A 31 3.80 -0.59 -14.09
N ASN A 32 3.66 0.72 -13.91
CA ASN A 32 4.07 1.79 -14.85
C ASN A 32 3.22 1.91 -16.14
N GLU A 33 2.02 1.35 -16.17
CA GLU A 33 1.09 1.42 -17.30
C GLU A 33 0.28 2.73 -17.30
N MET A 34 0.30 3.48 -16.20
CA MET A 34 -0.45 4.72 -15.99
C MET A 34 0.42 5.98 -16.14
N GLU A 35 -0.19 7.18 -16.10
CA GLU A 35 0.51 8.47 -16.27
C GLU A 35 1.66 8.67 -15.28
N LEU A 36 1.42 8.33 -14.01
CA LEU A 36 2.43 8.45 -12.97
C LEU A 36 3.29 7.19 -12.90
N GLN A 37 4.57 7.37 -12.60
CA GLN A 37 5.49 6.28 -12.30
C GLN A 37 6.05 6.40 -10.89
N SER A 38 6.27 5.26 -10.24
CA SER A 38 6.91 5.23 -8.93
C SER A 38 8.40 5.55 -9.05
N THR A 39 8.90 6.38 -8.14
CA THR A 39 10.34 6.69 -8.07
C THR A 39 11.13 5.70 -7.20
N GLY A 40 10.53 4.57 -6.82
CA GLY A 40 11.12 3.62 -5.86
C GLY A 40 11.19 4.16 -4.43
N GLY A 41 10.30 5.11 -4.10
CA GLY A 41 10.23 5.79 -2.81
C GLY A 41 8.80 6.24 -2.49
N ILE A 42 8.68 7.29 -1.68
CA ILE A 42 7.38 7.89 -1.29
C ILE A 42 6.71 8.74 -2.38
N GLY A 43 7.32 8.84 -3.56
CA GLY A 43 6.93 9.77 -4.61
C GLY A 43 6.50 9.07 -5.89
N LEU A 44 5.53 9.69 -6.55
CA LEU A 44 5.11 9.40 -7.91
C LEU A 44 5.54 10.58 -8.80
N VAL A 45 5.87 10.30 -10.07
CA VAL A 45 6.26 11.34 -11.04
C VAL A 45 5.41 11.24 -12.29
N SER A 46 4.85 12.36 -12.75
CA SER A 46 4.16 12.40 -14.05
C SER A 46 5.18 12.30 -15.18
N ILE A 47 4.97 11.34 -16.08
CA ILE A 47 5.84 11.11 -17.23
C ILE A 47 5.20 11.62 -18.52
N ASN A 48 3.90 11.39 -18.69
CA ASN A 48 3.22 11.62 -19.96
C ASN A 48 2.80 13.08 -20.16
N GLY A 49 2.66 13.86 -19.09
CA GLY A 49 2.31 15.27 -19.21
C GLY A 49 0.82 15.54 -19.40
N SER A 50 -0.06 14.53 -19.25
CA SER A 50 -1.48 14.64 -19.60
C SER A 50 -2.28 15.47 -18.61
N VAL A 51 -2.12 15.22 -17.32
CA VAL A 51 -2.79 15.99 -16.25
C VAL A 51 -1.82 17.00 -15.64
N PHE A 52 -0.61 16.56 -15.32
CA PHE A 52 0.45 17.41 -14.77
C PHE A 52 1.61 17.55 -15.74
N PRO A 53 2.39 18.65 -15.70
CA PRO A 53 3.60 18.76 -16.49
C PRO A 53 4.57 17.59 -16.25
N PRO A 54 5.27 17.08 -17.29
CA PRO A 54 6.26 16.02 -17.12
C PRO A 54 7.31 16.39 -16.06
N GLY A 55 7.63 15.43 -15.19
CA GLY A 55 8.55 15.61 -14.07
C GLY A 55 7.91 16.15 -12.79
N THR A 56 6.61 16.50 -12.80
CA THR A 56 5.87 16.87 -11.60
C THR A 56 5.88 15.70 -10.60
N ARG A 57 6.25 15.98 -9.35
CA ARG A 57 6.32 14.98 -8.27
C ARG A 57 5.13 15.11 -7.34
N LEU A 58 4.45 14.00 -7.12
CA LEU A 58 3.33 13.87 -6.19
C LEU A 58 3.75 12.96 -5.02
N TYR A 59 3.36 13.34 -3.81
CA TYR A 59 3.65 12.59 -2.59
C TYR A 59 2.31 12.19 -1.96
N PRO A 60 1.72 11.07 -2.38
CA PRO A 60 0.41 10.66 -1.89
C PRO A 60 0.49 10.34 -0.40
N HIS A 61 -0.37 10.98 0.38
CA HIS A 61 -0.44 10.81 1.83
C HIS A 61 -1.89 10.54 2.19
N ILE A 62 -2.17 9.39 2.80
CA ILE A 62 -3.54 8.91 3.00
C ILE A 62 -4.45 9.89 3.78
N ASP A 63 -3.93 10.65 4.74
CA ASP A 63 -4.72 11.67 5.46
C ASP A 63 -4.80 13.04 4.76
N ASN A 64 -4.27 13.17 3.54
CA ASN A 64 -4.24 14.43 2.80
C ASN A 64 -5.04 14.29 1.50
N ASP A 65 -6.31 14.66 1.57
CA ASP A 65 -7.24 14.63 0.44
C ASP A 65 -6.69 15.36 -0.79
N THR A 66 -5.93 16.45 -0.61
CA THR A 66 -5.35 17.17 -1.74
C THR A 66 -4.39 16.30 -2.54
N THR A 67 -3.44 15.63 -1.88
CA THR A 67 -2.46 14.81 -2.61
C THR A 67 -3.04 13.50 -3.09
N MET A 68 -4.07 12.98 -2.40
CA MET A 68 -4.83 11.81 -2.87
C MET A 68 -5.63 12.14 -4.13
N ASN A 69 -6.37 13.25 -4.13
CA ASN A 69 -7.15 13.71 -5.27
C ASN A 69 -6.27 14.01 -6.49
N MET A 70 -5.11 14.64 -6.30
CA MET A 70 -4.16 14.86 -7.40
C MET A 70 -3.73 13.56 -8.09
N VAL A 71 -3.57 12.46 -7.36
CA VAL A 71 -3.27 11.15 -7.98
C VAL A 71 -4.50 10.58 -8.68
N CYS A 72 -5.68 10.68 -8.06
CA CYS A 72 -6.93 10.23 -8.68
C CYS A 72 -7.31 11.01 -9.94
N GLU A 73 -6.91 12.28 -10.09
CA GLU A 73 -7.08 13.04 -11.34
C GLU A 73 -6.37 12.39 -12.53
N THR A 74 -5.37 11.53 -12.29
CA THR A 74 -4.65 10.78 -13.34
C THR A 74 -5.20 9.37 -13.59
N LEU A 75 -6.26 8.97 -12.89
CA LEU A 75 -6.87 7.64 -12.93
C LEU A 75 -8.35 7.77 -13.29
N ASP A 76 -8.97 6.69 -13.78
CA ASP A 76 -10.43 6.63 -13.82
C ASP A 76 -11.02 6.30 -12.44
N ASP A 77 -12.34 6.34 -12.31
CA ASP A 77 -13.03 6.12 -11.03
C ASP A 77 -12.73 4.72 -10.44
N TYR A 78 -12.58 3.70 -11.29
CA TYR A 78 -12.34 2.33 -10.85
C TYR A 78 -10.90 2.16 -10.35
N ASP A 79 -9.93 2.66 -11.09
CA ASP A 79 -8.52 2.58 -10.69
C ASP A 79 -8.19 3.52 -9.53
N CYS A 80 -8.81 4.70 -9.44
CA CYS A 80 -8.76 5.54 -8.25
C CYS A 80 -9.27 4.77 -7.02
N TYR A 81 -10.45 4.13 -7.12
CA TYR A 81 -10.99 3.31 -6.04
C TYR A 81 -10.04 2.17 -5.64
N ARG A 82 -9.49 1.44 -6.61
CA ARG A 82 -8.55 0.34 -6.31
C ARG A 82 -7.32 0.84 -5.58
N TRP A 83 -6.75 1.94 -6.02
CA TRP A 83 -5.56 2.52 -5.43
C TRP A 83 -5.81 3.06 -4.01
N THR A 84 -6.90 3.82 -3.80
CA THR A 84 -7.25 4.32 -2.46
C THR A 84 -7.57 3.17 -1.51
N SER A 85 -8.28 2.14 -1.98
CA SER A 85 -8.58 0.96 -1.17
C SER A 85 -7.31 0.21 -0.76
N CYS A 86 -6.29 0.14 -1.62
CA CYS A 86 -4.99 -0.41 -1.26
C CYS A 86 -4.30 0.40 -0.15
N CYS A 87 -4.30 1.74 -0.25
CA CYS A 87 -3.79 2.63 0.80
C CYS A 87 -4.48 2.38 2.15
N GLU A 88 -5.81 2.32 2.14
CA GLU A 88 -6.63 2.11 3.34
C GLU A 88 -6.36 0.76 3.98
N ASN A 89 -6.23 -0.30 3.17
CA ASN A 89 -5.91 -1.64 3.68
C ASN A 89 -4.51 -1.71 4.28
N ALA A 90 -3.53 -1.00 3.71
CA ALA A 90 -2.19 -0.89 4.30
C ALA A 90 -2.26 -0.20 5.68
N MET A 91 -3.03 0.89 5.80
CA MET A 91 -3.21 1.57 7.09
C MET A 91 -3.98 0.73 8.11
N ALA A 92 -5.03 0.04 7.69
CA ALA A 92 -5.73 -0.91 8.55
C ALA A 92 -4.79 -2.02 9.04
N CYS A 93 -3.85 -2.47 8.20
CA CYS A 93 -2.82 -3.41 8.61
C CYS A 93 -1.88 -2.82 9.66
N CYS A 94 -1.42 -1.58 9.45
CA CYS A 94 -0.57 -0.86 10.42
C CYS A 94 -1.26 -0.73 11.79
N ASP A 95 -2.54 -0.37 11.82
CA ASP A 95 -3.33 -0.29 13.05
C ASP A 95 -3.49 -1.67 13.70
N ARG A 96 -3.77 -2.72 12.91
CA ARG A 96 -3.83 -4.10 13.40
C ARG A 96 -2.50 -4.51 14.06
N GLN A 97 -1.37 -4.26 13.39
CA GLN A 97 -0.05 -4.60 13.91
C GLN A 97 0.24 -3.93 15.25
N ARG A 98 -0.18 -2.68 15.42
CA ARG A 98 -0.01 -1.90 16.65
C ARG A 98 -0.97 -2.31 17.77
N SER A 99 -2.17 -2.76 17.42
CA SER A 99 -3.19 -3.17 18.40
C SER A 99 -2.93 -4.56 19.00
N MET A 100 -2.23 -5.42 18.27
CA MET A 100 -1.97 -6.80 18.69
C MET A 100 -0.80 -6.87 19.68
N ALA A 101 -0.97 -7.65 20.76
CA ALA A 101 0.11 -7.93 21.71
C ALA A 101 1.33 -8.59 21.04
N ASN A 102 2.50 -8.48 21.69
CA ASN A 102 3.71 -9.17 21.22
C ASN A 102 3.46 -10.69 21.13
N TYR A 103 4.01 -11.31 20.08
CA TYR A 103 3.90 -12.75 19.89
C TYR A 103 4.48 -13.52 21.08
N SER A 104 3.69 -14.44 21.63
CA SER A 104 4.05 -15.24 22.81
C SER A 104 4.12 -16.75 22.52
N GLY A 105 4.06 -17.14 21.25
CA GLY A 105 4.10 -18.55 20.86
C GLY A 105 5.51 -19.14 20.93
N PRO A 106 5.63 -20.48 20.96
CA PRO A 106 6.93 -21.15 21.05
C PRO A 106 7.67 -21.13 19.71
N GLY A 107 9.01 -21.17 19.79
CA GLY A 107 9.88 -21.36 18.62
C GLY A 107 10.07 -20.13 17.73
N LYS A 108 10.56 -20.37 16.52
CA LYS A 108 10.74 -19.33 15.49
C LYS A 108 9.41 -19.00 14.82
N TYR A 109 9.24 -17.75 14.42
CA TYR A 109 8.06 -17.26 13.71
C TYR A 109 8.47 -16.19 12.69
N CYS A 110 7.63 -16.01 11.68
CA CYS A 110 7.64 -14.87 10.78
C CYS A 110 6.81 -13.75 11.43
N PRO A 111 7.36 -12.55 11.63
CA PRO A 111 6.57 -11.47 12.21
C PRO A 111 5.43 -11.05 11.28
N ARG A 112 4.40 -10.45 11.85
CA ARG A 112 3.31 -9.78 11.12
C ARG A 112 3.84 -8.74 10.13
N THR A 113 3.17 -8.54 9.00
CA THR A 113 3.61 -7.62 7.94
C THR A 113 2.47 -7.23 7.01
N TRP A 114 2.58 -6.04 6.43
CA TRP A 114 1.98 -5.74 5.14
C TRP A 114 2.89 -6.28 4.04
N ASP A 115 2.36 -7.03 3.08
CA ASP A 115 3.15 -7.63 1.99
C ASP A 115 3.10 -6.83 0.67
N GLY A 116 2.45 -5.65 0.68
CA GLY A 116 2.16 -4.85 -0.51
C GLY A 116 0.71 -4.92 -0.96
N PHE A 117 0.00 -6.01 -0.64
CA PHE A 117 -1.41 -6.20 -0.97
C PHE A 117 -2.25 -6.68 0.21
N GLY A 118 -1.68 -7.32 1.22
CA GLY A 118 -2.41 -8.00 2.27
C GLY A 118 -1.71 -7.89 3.61
N CYS A 119 -2.51 -8.02 4.67
CA CYS A 119 -2.01 -8.03 6.03
C CYS A 119 -1.86 -9.46 6.54
N PHE A 120 -0.65 -9.81 6.95
CA PHE A 120 -0.33 -11.12 7.53
C PHE A 120 0.02 -10.95 9.00
N ASP A 121 -0.53 -11.82 9.84
CA ASP A 121 -0.22 -11.90 11.26
C ASP A 121 1.08 -12.69 11.50
N ASP A 122 1.53 -12.73 12.76
CA ASP A 122 2.65 -13.58 13.15
C ASP A 122 2.33 -15.04 12.81
N THR A 123 3.23 -15.68 12.07
CA THR A 123 3.04 -17.05 11.57
C THR A 123 4.18 -17.92 12.06
N GLN A 124 3.89 -19.08 12.62
CA GLN A 124 4.92 -19.98 13.13
C GLN A 124 5.82 -20.47 11.99
N ALA A 125 7.10 -20.72 12.27
CA ALA A 125 8.00 -21.26 11.26
C ALA A 125 7.48 -22.62 10.76
N SER A 126 7.50 -22.80 9.44
CA SER A 126 6.97 -23.97 8.73
C SER A 126 5.44 -24.05 8.59
N ASP A 127 4.69 -23.06 9.13
CA ASP A 127 3.26 -22.94 8.89
C ASP A 127 2.94 -22.03 7.69
N ALA A 128 1.73 -22.17 7.15
CA ALA A 128 1.18 -21.33 6.10
C ALA A 128 0.07 -20.43 6.65
N SER A 129 0.06 -19.16 6.23
CA SER A 129 -1.01 -18.21 6.52
C SER A 129 -1.74 -17.86 5.23
N TYR A 130 -3.05 -17.68 5.33
CA TYR A 130 -3.94 -17.41 4.19
C TYR A 130 -4.81 -16.19 4.50
N ILE A 131 -5.03 -15.38 3.49
CA ILE A 131 -5.98 -14.26 3.51
C ILE A 131 -6.88 -14.35 2.29
N LYS A 132 -8.08 -13.74 2.36
CA LYS A 132 -8.90 -13.52 1.16
C LYS A 132 -8.13 -12.56 0.24
N CYS A 133 -8.20 -12.80 -1.07
CA CYS A 133 -7.70 -11.84 -2.05
C CYS A 133 -8.38 -10.47 -1.84
N PRO A 134 -7.61 -9.39 -1.65
CA PRO A 134 -8.18 -8.06 -1.54
C PRO A 134 -8.92 -7.65 -2.81
N GLU A 135 -10.01 -6.90 -2.65
CA GLU A 135 -10.95 -6.60 -3.73
C GLU A 135 -10.42 -5.57 -4.74
N TYR A 136 -9.39 -4.81 -4.37
CA TYR A 136 -8.71 -3.87 -5.28
C TYR A 136 -7.71 -4.54 -6.24
N ILE A 137 -7.50 -5.85 -6.12
CA ILE A 137 -6.73 -6.61 -7.12
C ILE A 137 -7.69 -7.00 -8.23
N ASP A 138 -7.38 -6.60 -9.46
CA ASP A 138 -8.29 -6.73 -10.61
C ASP A 138 -8.81 -8.17 -10.81
N GLN A 139 -7.91 -9.15 -10.69
CA GLN A 139 -8.22 -10.58 -10.82
C GLN A 139 -9.06 -11.16 -9.66
N ALA A 140 -9.22 -10.42 -8.56
CA ALA A 140 -10.08 -10.81 -7.45
C ALA A 140 -11.55 -10.45 -7.71
N ASN A 141 -11.83 -9.63 -8.72
CA ASN A 141 -13.18 -9.23 -9.13
C ASN A 141 -13.63 -10.08 -10.34
N PRO A 142 -14.67 -10.91 -10.22
CA PRO A 142 -15.17 -11.73 -11.33
C PRO A 142 -15.84 -10.93 -12.47
N MET A 143 -15.82 -9.59 -12.41
CA MET A 143 -16.33 -8.68 -13.45
C MET A 143 -15.24 -8.02 -14.30
N GLY A 144 -13.96 -8.40 -14.12
CA GLY A 144 -12.88 -8.00 -15.02
C GLY A 144 -12.94 -8.79 -16.33
N GLU A 145 -13.87 -8.43 -17.22
CA GLU A 145 -13.87 -8.79 -18.64
C GLU A 145 -13.35 -7.63 -19.50
#